data_AF-A0A842NME1-F1
#
_entry.id   AF-A0A842NME1-F1
#
_cell.length_a   1.000
_cell.length_b   1.000
_cell.length_c   1.000
_cell.angle_alpha   90.00
_cell.angle_beta   90.00
_cell.angle_gamma   90.00
#
_symmetry.space_group_name_H-M   'P 1'
#
loop_
_entity.id
_entity.type
_entity.pdbx_description
1 polymer ?
#
loop_
_entity_poly.entity_id
_entity_poly.type
_entity_poly.pdbx_seq_one_letter_code
_entity_poly.pdbx_strand_id
1 'polypeptide(L)'
;MTICIYLAHLNPMTNAHVEIIEEQKKENKVVVMPVRFLNGEKEINSKSFPFSFETRKKMIESVFGDSVTVSLNYTFFAPFKKYFPPLISPKSWSLRKQILQEIEDDYFTYTGDKAEGLMLKLYRLNPKVGTRKSISATSVKNEMYAATQGDKSSWEKFVPSSVTKIINENWEIVKKFASEEDMTTRVAGMKFPKEGYNSK
;
A
#
# COMPACT_ATOMS: atom_id res chain seq x y z
N MET A 1 16.00 18.19 -7.23
CA MET A 1 15.38 16.97 -7.81
C MET A 1 14.16 16.66 -6.97
N THR A 2 12.99 16.51 -7.56
CA THR A 2 11.73 16.37 -6.79
C THR A 2 11.60 14.95 -6.25
N ILE A 3 10.98 14.81 -5.07
CA ILE A 3 10.64 13.53 -4.46
C ILE A 3 9.20 13.16 -4.83
N CYS A 4 9.04 12.02 -5.50
CA CYS A 4 7.76 11.36 -5.67
C CYS A 4 7.52 10.41 -4.50
N ILE A 5 6.55 10.73 -3.64
CA ILE A 5 6.09 9.86 -2.56
C ILE A 5 4.97 8.97 -3.10
N TYR A 6 5.25 7.68 -3.26
CA TYR A 6 4.26 6.71 -3.71
C TYR A 6 3.60 6.00 -2.53
N LEU A 7 2.40 6.45 -2.18
CA LEU A 7 1.57 5.89 -1.11
C LEU A 7 0.70 4.78 -1.71
N ALA A 8 0.88 3.53 -1.28
CA ALA A 8 0.14 2.40 -1.84
C ALA A 8 -0.01 1.24 -0.86
N HIS A 9 -0.98 0.36 -1.11
CA HIS A 9 -1.12 -0.89 -0.34
C HIS A 9 -0.12 -1.97 -0.76
N LEU A 10 0.17 -2.12 -2.06
CA LEU A 10 1.08 -3.13 -2.63
C LEU A 10 0.77 -4.57 -2.17
N ASN A 11 -0.50 -4.96 -2.26
CA ASN A 11 -1.00 -6.27 -1.82
C ASN A 11 -1.60 -7.09 -2.98
N PRO A 12 -0.77 -7.73 -3.84
CA PRO A 12 0.69 -7.69 -3.87
C PRO A 12 1.26 -6.51 -4.69
N MET A 13 2.58 -6.47 -4.84
CA MET A 13 3.26 -5.65 -5.84
C MET A 13 3.00 -6.23 -7.25
N THR A 14 2.55 -5.42 -8.21
CA THR A 14 2.16 -5.86 -9.55
C THR A 14 2.97 -5.15 -10.63
N ASN A 15 2.89 -5.63 -11.87
CA ASN A 15 3.51 -4.98 -13.03
C ASN A 15 3.01 -3.53 -13.22
N ALA A 16 1.77 -3.23 -12.84
CA ALA A 16 1.24 -1.86 -12.86
C ALA A 16 1.97 -0.94 -11.87
N HIS A 17 2.34 -1.43 -10.68
CA HIS A 17 3.14 -0.66 -9.74
C HIS A 17 4.56 -0.47 -10.27
N VAL A 18 5.12 -1.48 -10.95
CA VAL A 18 6.45 -1.37 -11.58
C VAL A 18 6.47 -0.27 -12.62
N GLU A 19 5.49 -0.26 -13.52
CA GLU A 19 5.33 0.75 -14.55
C GLU A 19 5.25 2.17 -13.96
N ILE A 20 4.43 2.37 -12.92
CA ILE A 20 4.30 3.66 -12.22
C ILE A 20 5.66 4.10 -11.66
N ILE A 21 6.35 3.22 -10.93
CA ILE A 21 7.61 3.57 -10.26
C ILE A 21 8.70 3.87 -11.30
N GLU A 22 8.81 3.07 -12.36
CA GLU A 22 9.78 3.32 -13.45
C GLU A 22 9.48 4.62 -14.20
N GLU A 23 8.21 4.97 -14.42
CA GLU A 23 7.84 6.28 -14.97
C GLU A 23 8.32 7.43 -14.07
N GLN A 24 8.10 7.33 -12.75
CA GLN A 24 8.49 8.39 -11.82
C GLN A 24 10.01 8.51 -11.66
N LYS A 25 10.74 7.38 -11.69
CA LYS A 25 12.20 7.34 -11.58
C LYS A 25 12.94 8.08 -12.69
N LYS A 26 12.31 8.29 -13.86
CA LYS A 26 12.93 9.03 -14.97
C LYS A 26 13.30 10.47 -14.61
N GLU A 27 12.55 11.09 -13.70
CA GLU A 27 12.69 12.51 -13.37
C GLU A 27 12.75 12.80 -11.86
N ASN A 28 12.43 11.82 -11.01
CA ASN A 28 12.22 12.02 -9.57
C ASN A 28 12.97 10.98 -8.74
N LYS A 29 13.33 11.33 -7.51
CA LYS A 29 13.61 10.33 -6.47
C LYS A 29 12.28 9.70 -6.08
N VAL A 30 12.23 8.38 -5.95
CA VAL A 30 10.99 7.69 -5.56
C VAL A 30 11.12 7.13 -4.15
N VAL A 31 10.21 7.56 -3.28
CA VAL A 31 10.02 6.97 -1.95
C VAL A 31 8.71 6.21 -1.95
N VAL A 32 8.78 4.90 -1.82
CA VAL A 32 7.62 4.02 -1.73
C VAL A 32 7.25 3.83 -0.26
N MET A 33 6.01 4.14 0.11
CA MET A 33 5.51 3.95 1.47
C MET A 33 4.32 2.99 1.45
N PRO A 34 4.57 1.68 1.61
CA PRO A 34 3.51 0.70 1.81
C PRO A 34 2.74 1.04 3.07
N VAL A 35 1.41 1.24 2.97
CA VAL A 35 0.61 1.57 4.16
C VAL A 35 0.66 0.45 5.19
N ARG A 36 0.71 0.82 6.48
CA ARG A 36 0.71 -0.11 7.61
C ARG A 36 -0.35 0.28 8.64
N PHE A 37 -0.91 -0.72 9.30
CA PHE A 37 -1.87 -0.56 10.39
C PHE A 37 -1.32 -1.26 11.62
N LEU A 38 -1.01 -0.51 12.68
CA LEU A 38 -0.45 -1.05 13.92
C LEU A 38 -1.46 -0.98 15.07
N ASN A 39 -1.56 -2.06 15.83
CA ASN A 39 -2.19 -2.10 17.14
C ASN A 39 -1.11 -2.47 18.18
N GLY A 40 -0.60 -1.45 18.89
CA GLY A 40 0.66 -1.59 19.61
C GLY A 40 1.81 -1.83 18.63
N GLU A 41 2.61 -2.86 18.86
CA GLU A 41 3.73 -3.26 17.98
C GLU A 41 3.30 -4.21 16.86
N LYS A 42 2.06 -4.73 16.91
CA LYS A 42 1.55 -5.73 15.96
C LYS A 42 1.01 -5.06 14.69
N GLU A 43 1.54 -5.46 13.54
CA GLU A 43 0.93 -5.14 12.24
C GLU A 43 -0.33 -5.97 12.01
N ILE A 44 -1.42 -5.28 11.67
CA ILE A 44 -2.72 -5.88 11.38
C ILE A 44 -2.82 -6.12 9.88
N ASN A 45 -2.81 -7.40 9.51
CA ASN A 45 -3.10 -7.86 8.16
C ASN A 45 -4.56 -8.33 8.05
N SER A 46 -5.09 -8.35 6.83
CA SER A 46 -6.45 -8.80 6.56
C SER A 46 -6.55 -9.44 5.17
N LYS A 47 -7.69 -10.04 4.85
CA LYS A 47 -8.01 -10.47 3.47
C LYS A 47 -7.83 -9.38 2.43
N SER A 48 -8.02 -8.11 2.80
CA SER A 48 -7.82 -6.98 1.91
C SER A 48 -6.34 -6.64 1.66
N PHE A 49 -5.47 -6.88 2.64
CA PHE A 49 -4.03 -6.60 2.61
C PHE A 49 -3.26 -7.72 3.35
N PRO A 50 -3.09 -8.90 2.72
CA PRO A 50 -2.60 -10.10 3.38
C PRO A 50 -1.11 -10.05 3.74
N PHE A 51 -0.30 -9.25 3.05
CA PHE A 51 1.15 -9.23 3.23
C PHE A 51 1.61 -8.14 4.21
N SER A 52 2.52 -8.51 5.11
CA SER A 52 3.16 -7.57 6.04
C SER A 52 4.00 -6.54 5.29
N PHE A 53 4.41 -5.48 6.00
CA PHE A 53 5.38 -4.53 5.45
C PHE A 53 6.67 -5.21 5.00
N GLU A 54 7.25 -6.10 5.82
CA GLU A 54 8.50 -6.78 5.48
C GLU A 54 8.38 -7.61 4.20
N THR A 55 7.28 -8.34 4.02
CA THR A 55 7.05 -9.09 2.78
C THR A 55 6.91 -8.16 1.58
N ARG A 56 6.18 -7.05 1.71
CA ARG A 56 6.02 -6.05 0.63
C ARG A 56 7.31 -5.30 0.33
N LYS A 57 8.12 -5.00 1.34
CA LYS A 57 9.44 -4.40 1.21
C LYS A 57 10.36 -5.31 0.40
N LYS A 58 10.42 -6.59 0.73
CA LYS A 58 11.16 -7.59 -0.06
C LYS A 58 10.70 -7.64 -1.51
N MET A 59 9.38 -7.54 -1.78
CA MET A 59 8.87 -7.48 -3.16
C MET A 59 9.44 -6.27 -3.90
N ILE A 60 9.39 -5.08 -3.29
CA ILE A 60 9.90 -3.84 -3.88
C ILE A 60 11.42 -3.93 -4.14
N GLU A 61 12.18 -4.34 -3.13
CA GLU A 61 13.64 -4.47 -3.21
C GLU A 61 14.08 -5.54 -4.23
N SER A 62 13.31 -6.62 -4.39
CA SER A 62 13.59 -7.64 -5.40
C SER A 62 13.42 -7.18 -6.85
N VAL A 63 12.74 -6.05 -7.06
CA VAL A 63 12.51 -5.46 -8.39
C VAL A 63 13.45 -4.27 -8.62
N PHE A 64 13.62 -3.43 -7.59
CA PHE A 64 14.28 -2.15 -7.73
C PHE A 64 15.66 -2.06 -7.05
N GLY A 65 16.02 -3.01 -6.20
CA GLY A 65 17.19 -2.90 -5.33
C GLY A 65 17.19 -1.55 -4.60
N ASP A 66 18.34 -0.89 -4.61
CA ASP A 66 18.53 0.41 -3.95
C ASP A 66 18.09 1.61 -4.82
N SER A 67 17.45 1.37 -5.98
CA SER A 67 17.00 2.45 -6.87
C SER A 67 15.76 3.20 -6.38
N VAL A 68 15.13 2.72 -5.31
CA VAL A 68 14.00 3.39 -4.62
C VAL A 68 14.18 3.29 -3.11
N THR A 69 13.69 4.28 -2.38
CA THR A 69 13.65 4.21 -0.92
C THR A 69 12.32 3.60 -0.47
N VAL A 70 12.36 2.59 0.40
CA VAL A 70 11.15 2.04 1.03
C VAL A 70 11.06 2.55 2.46
N SER A 71 9.96 3.24 2.79
CA SER A 71 9.79 3.88 4.11
C SER A 71 8.57 3.38 4.86
N LEU A 72 8.71 3.35 6.19
CA LEU A 72 7.69 3.02 7.18
C LEU A 72 6.76 4.19 7.52
N ASN A 73 6.99 5.36 6.95
CA ASN A 73 6.39 6.61 7.39
C ASN A 73 4.90 6.73 7.07
N TYR A 74 4.33 5.83 6.26
CA TYR A 74 2.88 5.71 6.07
C TYR A 74 2.25 4.66 7.00
N THR A 75 2.34 4.91 8.32
CA THR A 75 1.81 4.00 9.35
C THR A 75 0.66 4.64 10.13
N PHE A 76 -0.46 3.93 10.20
CA PHE A 76 -1.57 4.26 11.08
C PHE A 76 -1.42 3.50 12.41
N PHE A 77 -1.52 4.22 13.52
CA PHE A 77 -1.53 3.64 14.86
C PHE A 77 -2.95 3.64 15.42
N ALA A 78 -3.39 2.50 15.93
CA ALA A 78 -4.71 2.38 16.53
C ALA A 78 -4.90 3.38 17.70
N PRO A 79 -6.11 3.94 17.88
CA PRO A 79 -7.31 3.67 17.09
C PRO A 79 -7.42 4.48 15.79
N PHE A 80 -7.72 3.80 14.68
CA PHE A 80 -7.71 4.39 13.34
C PHE A 80 -8.80 5.44 13.11
N LYS A 81 -9.92 5.39 13.85
CA LYS A 81 -10.94 6.44 13.79
C LYS A 81 -10.39 7.83 14.10
N LYS A 82 -9.29 7.91 14.87
CA LYS A 82 -8.68 9.20 15.23
C LYS A 82 -8.13 9.94 14.01
N TYR A 83 -7.91 9.32 12.86
CA TYR A 83 -7.41 10.02 11.67
C TYR A 83 -8.51 10.71 10.85
N PHE A 84 -9.75 10.75 11.35
CA PHE A 84 -10.87 11.36 10.67
C PHE A 84 -11.59 12.41 11.54
N PRO A 85 -12.03 13.55 10.96
CA PRO A 85 -11.77 13.98 9.59
C PRO A 85 -10.33 14.56 9.41
N PRO A 86 -9.70 14.40 8.23
CA PRO A 86 -8.28 14.70 7.95
C PRO A 86 -7.76 16.11 8.28
N LEU A 87 -8.64 17.11 8.29
CA LEU A 87 -8.26 18.52 8.48
C LEU A 87 -8.36 18.98 9.95
N ILE A 88 -9.20 18.32 10.74
CA ILE A 88 -9.57 18.77 12.08
C ILE A 88 -8.90 17.90 13.12
N SER A 89 -8.60 16.64 12.80
CA SER A 89 -7.97 15.74 13.76
C SER A 89 -6.47 16.00 13.92
N PRO A 90 -5.97 16.17 15.16
CA PRO A 90 -4.54 16.21 15.45
C PRO A 90 -3.77 14.96 14.97
N LYS A 91 -4.42 13.79 14.95
CA LYS A 91 -3.77 12.56 14.48
C LYS A 91 -3.58 12.55 12.96
N SER A 92 -4.46 13.22 12.21
CA SER A 92 -4.28 13.41 10.77
C SER A 92 -3.08 14.29 10.46
N TRP A 93 -2.87 15.35 11.25
CA TRP A 93 -1.66 16.19 11.17
C TRP A 93 -0.40 15.42 11.58
N SER A 94 -0.49 14.57 12.61
CA SER A 94 0.60 13.68 13.01
C SER A 94 0.97 12.71 11.88
N LEU A 95 -0.02 12.11 11.20
CA LEU A 95 0.23 11.24 10.04
C LEU A 95 0.92 11.99 8.92
N ARG A 96 0.44 13.20 8.61
CA ARG A 96 1.09 14.06 7.60
C ARG A 96 2.54 14.35 7.96
N LYS A 97 2.81 14.74 9.22
CA LYS A 97 4.17 15.01 9.70
C LYS A 97 5.05 13.76 9.60
N GLN A 98 4.48 12.59 9.90
CA GLN A 98 5.18 11.32 9.77
C GLN A 98 5.51 11.01 8.31
N ILE A 99 4.54 11.08 7.39
CA ILE A 99 4.76 10.85 5.94
C ILE A 99 5.86 11.77 5.39
N LEU A 100 5.91 13.02 5.86
CA LEU A 100 6.89 14.01 5.40
C LEU A 100 8.19 14.00 6.21
N GLN A 101 8.33 13.10 7.19
CA GLN A 101 9.58 12.91 7.89
C GLN A 101 10.63 12.40 6.91
N GLU A 102 11.82 13.00 6.93
CA GLU A 102 12.95 12.71 6.01
C GLU A 102 12.70 13.10 4.54
N ILE A 103 11.66 13.88 4.27
CA ILE A 103 11.41 14.49 2.96
C ILE A 103 11.92 15.94 2.98
N GLU A 104 13.20 16.11 2.67
CA GLU A 104 13.91 17.41 2.76
C GLU A 104 13.81 18.26 1.48
N ASP A 105 13.56 17.63 0.34
CA ASP A 105 13.42 18.27 -0.98
C ASP A 105 11.93 18.54 -1.32
N ASP A 106 11.68 19.31 -2.39
CA ASP A 106 10.35 19.47 -3.00
C ASP A 106 9.70 18.11 -3.27
N TYR A 107 8.40 17.98 -2.97
CA TYR A 107 7.71 16.70 -3.08
C TYR A 107 6.30 16.80 -3.67
N PHE A 108 5.83 15.66 -4.19
CA PHE A 108 4.41 15.39 -4.44
C PHE A 108 4.09 13.94 -4.08
N THR A 109 2.84 13.67 -3.69
CA THR A 109 2.36 12.28 -3.61
C THR A 109 1.81 11.81 -4.94
N TYR A 110 2.02 10.54 -5.29
CA TYR A 110 1.43 9.94 -6.49
C TYR A 110 0.32 8.97 -6.12
N THR A 111 -0.80 9.03 -6.84
CA THR A 111 -1.86 8.01 -6.80
C THR A 111 -2.49 7.83 -8.17
N GLY A 112 -2.92 6.60 -8.49
CA GLY A 112 -3.73 6.31 -9.67
C GLY A 112 -5.25 6.39 -9.42
N ASP A 113 -5.67 6.71 -8.20
CA ASP A 113 -7.07 6.74 -7.79
C ASP A 113 -7.55 8.16 -7.48
N LYS A 114 -8.66 8.58 -8.10
CA LYS A 114 -9.21 9.93 -7.96
C LYS A 114 -9.73 10.21 -6.54
N ALA A 115 -10.33 9.22 -5.88
CA ALA A 115 -10.87 9.38 -4.54
C ALA A 115 -9.73 9.47 -3.50
N GLU A 116 -8.71 8.63 -3.66
CA GLU A 116 -7.46 8.75 -2.90
C GLU A 116 -6.80 10.12 -3.12
N GLY A 117 -6.74 10.60 -4.36
CA GLY A 117 -6.23 11.93 -4.68
C GLY A 117 -6.96 13.04 -3.95
N LEU A 118 -8.29 12.96 -3.84
CA LEU A 118 -9.05 13.92 -3.03
C LEU A 118 -8.67 13.86 -1.55
N MET A 119 -8.54 12.66 -0.98
CA MET A 119 -8.13 12.48 0.40
C MET A 119 -6.73 13.03 0.66
N LEU A 120 -5.76 12.73 -0.19
CA LEU A 120 -4.39 13.25 -0.08
C LEU A 120 -4.35 14.78 -0.17
N LYS A 121 -5.22 15.39 -0.98
CA LYS A 121 -5.38 16.85 -1.02
C LYS A 121 -5.90 17.39 0.31
N LEU A 122 -6.88 16.73 0.94
CA LEU A 122 -7.36 17.09 2.28
C LEU A 122 -6.26 16.94 3.35
N TYR A 123 -5.38 15.96 3.22
CA TYR A 123 -4.19 15.84 4.08
C TYR A 123 -3.06 16.83 3.72
N ARG A 124 -3.24 17.73 2.74
CA ARG A 124 -2.20 18.67 2.24
C ARG A 124 -0.91 17.95 1.85
N LEU A 125 -1.04 16.87 1.08
CA LEU A 125 0.06 16.03 0.59
C LEU A 125 0.39 16.23 -0.91
N ASN A 126 -0.18 17.26 -1.56
CA ASN A 126 0.14 17.62 -2.95
C ASN A 126 0.03 16.45 -3.94
N PRO A 127 -1.16 15.85 -4.13
CA PRO A 127 -1.30 14.68 -4.99
C PRO A 127 -1.21 15.02 -6.48
N LYS A 128 -0.42 14.23 -7.21
CA LYS A 128 -0.52 14.07 -8.66
C LYS A 128 -1.31 12.79 -8.95
N VAL A 129 -2.45 12.95 -9.63
CA VAL A 129 -3.31 11.84 -10.01
C VAL A 129 -2.90 11.34 -11.39
N GLY A 130 -2.36 10.13 -11.46
CA GLY A 130 -1.98 9.47 -12.70
C GLY A 130 -3.14 8.79 -13.41
N THR A 131 -2.87 8.26 -14.60
CA THR A 131 -3.83 7.42 -15.33
C THR A 131 -3.90 6.04 -14.68
N ARG A 132 -5.12 5.52 -14.49
CA ARG A 132 -5.33 4.18 -13.96
C ARG A 132 -4.73 3.15 -14.90
N LYS A 133 -3.80 2.32 -14.40
CA LYS A 133 -3.21 1.20 -15.14
C LYS A 133 -4.23 0.05 -15.29
N SER A 134 -3.97 -0.85 -16.23
CA SER A 134 -4.90 -1.94 -16.64
C SER A 134 -5.14 -2.98 -15.56
N ILE A 135 -4.17 -3.20 -14.66
CA ILE A 135 -4.22 -4.24 -13.63
C ILE A 135 -4.28 -3.61 -12.25
N SER A 136 -5.11 -4.17 -11.37
CA SER A 136 -5.20 -3.75 -9.98
C SER A 136 -4.59 -4.80 -9.04
N ALA A 137 -4.02 -4.37 -7.93
CA ALA A 137 -3.57 -5.29 -6.89
C ALA A 137 -4.71 -6.18 -6.36
N THR A 138 -5.94 -5.64 -6.32
CA THR A 138 -7.12 -6.38 -5.88
C THR A 138 -7.46 -7.54 -6.83
N SER A 139 -7.40 -7.33 -8.14
CA SER A 139 -7.67 -8.40 -9.12
C SER A 139 -6.63 -9.51 -9.04
N VAL A 140 -5.34 -9.15 -8.98
CA VAL A 140 -4.25 -10.14 -8.82
C VAL A 140 -4.40 -10.95 -7.54
N LYS A 141 -4.67 -10.28 -6.41
CA LYS A 141 -4.90 -10.95 -5.13
C LYS A 141 -6.11 -11.91 -5.17
N ASN A 142 -7.19 -11.53 -5.85
CA ASN A 142 -8.35 -12.41 -5.99
C ASN A 142 -8.03 -13.63 -6.86
N GLU A 143 -7.23 -13.47 -7.92
CA GLU A 143 -6.73 -14.61 -8.70
C GLU A 143 -5.83 -15.54 -7.87
N MET A 144 -5.01 -14.98 -6.98
CA MET A 144 -4.21 -15.77 -6.03
C MET A 144 -5.12 -16.57 -5.08
N TYR A 145 -6.18 -15.95 -4.55
CA TYR A 145 -7.14 -16.65 -3.69
C TYR A 145 -7.89 -17.75 -4.43
N ALA A 146 -8.30 -17.53 -5.69
CA ALA A 146 -8.89 -18.59 -6.52
C ALA A 146 -7.92 -19.76 -6.72
N ALA A 147 -6.63 -19.48 -6.97
CA ALA A 147 -5.61 -20.50 -7.12
C ALA A 147 -5.46 -21.39 -5.87
N THR A 148 -5.73 -20.87 -4.66
CA THR A 148 -5.71 -21.69 -3.43
C THR A 148 -6.81 -22.75 -3.39
N GLN A 149 -7.88 -22.57 -4.18
CA GLN A 149 -9.04 -23.47 -4.25
C GLN A 149 -8.90 -24.51 -5.38
N GLY A 150 -7.76 -24.52 -6.08
CA GLY A 150 -7.53 -25.41 -7.23
C GLY A 150 -8.04 -24.84 -8.56
N ASP A 151 -8.51 -23.58 -8.59
CA ASP A 151 -8.93 -22.94 -9.83
C ASP A 151 -7.73 -22.63 -10.72
N LYS A 152 -7.94 -22.70 -12.04
CA LYS A 152 -6.97 -22.19 -13.01
C LYS A 152 -6.81 -20.69 -12.80
N SER A 153 -5.59 -20.28 -12.45
CA SER A 153 -5.23 -18.90 -12.19
C SER A 153 -4.03 -18.51 -13.03
N SER A 154 -3.89 -17.22 -13.33
CA SER A 154 -2.78 -16.68 -14.10
C SER A 154 -2.12 -15.49 -13.42
N TRP A 155 -2.28 -15.40 -12.10
CA TRP A 155 -1.84 -14.25 -11.29
C TRP A 155 -0.35 -13.98 -11.45
N GLU A 156 0.47 -15.00 -11.71
CA GLU A 156 1.92 -14.87 -11.91
C GLU A 156 2.27 -13.99 -13.13
N LYS A 157 1.39 -13.91 -14.13
CA LYS A 157 1.60 -13.06 -15.33
C LYS A 157 1.49 -11.56 -15.01
N PHE A 158 0.87 -11.23 -13.89
CA PHE A 158 0.57 -9.85 -13.49
C PHE A 158 1.55 -9.27 -12.48
N VAL A 159 2.54 -10.04 -12.07
CA VAL A 159 3.60 -9.64 -11.14
C VAL A 159 4.98 -9.95 -11.73
N PRO A 160 6.05 -9.26 -11.29
CA PRO A 160 7.41 -9.62 -11.68
C PRO A 160 7.80 -11.02 -11.20
N SER A 161 8.69 -11.70 -11.92
CA SER A 161 9.12 -13.07 -11.58
C SER A 161 9.76 -13.17 -10.19
N SER A 162 10.52 -12.15 -9.78
CA SER A 162 11.09 -12.08 -8.42
C SER A 162 10.01 -11.96 -7.34
N VAL A 163 8.94 -11.20 -7.61
CA VAL A 163 7.76 -11.10 -6.74
C VAL A 163 6.97 -12.42 -6.70
N THR A 164 6.82 -13.12 -7.84
CA THR A 164 6.22 -14.46 -7.88
C THR A 164 6.92 -15.42 -6.92
N LYS A 165 8.26 -15.43 -6.94
CA LYS A 165 9.04 -16.26 -6.03
C LYS A 165 8.75 -15.95 -4.56
N ILE A 166 8.74 -14.67 -4.19
CA ILE A 166 8.45 -14.24 -2.81
C ILE A 166 7.02 -14.63 -2.41
N ILE A 167 6.04 -14.47 -3.29
CA ILE A 167 4.65 -14.87 -3.01
C ILE A 167 4.56 -16.39 -2.79
N ASN A 168 5.22 -17.19 -3.62
CA ASN A 168 5.24 -18.64 -3.48
C ASN A 168 5.93 -19.09 -2.17
N GLU A 169 7.03 -18.44 -1.77
CA GLU A 169 7.67 -18.67 -0.47
C GLU A 169 6.76 -18.31 0.71
N ASN A 170 5.80 -17.41 0.49
CA ASN A 170 4.83 -16.94 1.50
C ASN A 170 3.41 -17.46 1.22
N TRP A 171 3.26 -18.57 0.48
CA TRP A 171 1.95 -19.03 -0.01
C TRP A 171 0.95 -19.38 1.10
N GLU A 172 1.45 -19.82 2.27
CA GLU A 172 0.60 -20.07 3.44
C GLU A 172 -0.18 -18.83 3.90
N ILE A 173 0.38 -17.63 3.73
CA ILE A 173 -0.31 -16.37 4.04
C ILE A 173 -1.50 -16.18 3.08
N VAL A 174 -1.31 -16.51 1.80
CA VAL A 174 -2.37 -16.41 0.78
C VAL A 174 -3.49 -17.39 1.11
N LYS A 175 -3.16 -18.65 1.41
CA LYS A 175 -4.15 -19.67 1.80
C LYS A 175 -4.93 -19.28 3.05
N LYS A 176 -4.24 -18.79 4.08
CA LYS A 176 -4.87 -18.29 5.31
C LYS A 176 -5.91 -17.21 5.01
N PHE A 177 -5.52 -16.16 4.28
CA PHE A 177 -6.43 -15.04 4.04
C PHE A 177 -7.49 -15.31 2.96
N ALA A 178 -7.29 -16.30 2.10
CA ALA A 178 -8.30 -16.76 1.15
C ALA A 178 -9.54 -17.32 1.87
N SER A 179 -9.34 -18.06 2.97
CA SER A 179 -10.40 -18.70 3.76
C SER A 179 -11.01 -17.81 4.85
N GLU A 180 -10.36 -16.72 5.25
CA GLU A 180 -10.88 -15.79 6.25
C GLU A 180 -11.99 -14.86 5.70
N GLU A 181 -12.80 -14.31 6.61
CA GLU A 181 -13.71 -13.18 6.32
C GLU A 181 -12.91 -11.88 6.16
N ASP A 182 -13.34 -10.97 5.27
CA ASP A 182 -12.71 -9.66 5.17
C ASP A 182 -13.11 -8.75 6.34
N MET A 183 -12.30 -8.76 7.38
CA MET A 183 -12.47 -7.95 8.59
C MET A 183 -12.02 -6.49 8.40
N THR A 184 -12.35 -5.89 7.25
CA THR A 184 -12.13 -4.46 6.98
C THR A 184 -13.42 -3.66 6.93
N THR A 185 -13.28 -2.35 7.09
CA THR A 185 -14.35 -1.37 6.90
C THR A 185 -13.88 -0.28 5.93
N ARG A 186 -14.82 0.32 5.20
CA ARG A 186 -14.54 1.44 4.29
C ARG A 186 -14.94 2.76 4.95
N VAL A 187 -14.01 3.71 4.97
CA VAL A 187 -14.20 5.05 5.54
C VAL A 187 -13.64 6.06 4.56
N ALA A 188 -14.47 6.96 4.06
CA ALA A 188 -14.08 7.96 3.05
C ALA A 188 -13.33 7.35 1.85
N GLY A 189 -13.80 6.19 1.35
CA GLY A 189 -13.20 5.49 0.20
C GLY A 189 -11.99 4.60 0.54
N MET A 190 -11.36 4.80 1.72
CA MET A 190 -10.20 4.04 2.18
C MET A 190 -10.61 2.78 2.96
N LYS A 191 -9.82 1.71 2.88
CA LYS A 191 -10.03 0.47 3.66
C LYS A 191 -9.19 0.47 4.93
N PHE A 192 -9.82 0.17 6.07
CA PHE A 192 -9.17 0.01 7.38
C PHE A 192 -9.51 -1.34 7.99
N PRO A 193 -8.61 -1.96 8.77
CA PRO A 193 -8.97 -3.10 9.59
C PRO A 193 -10.03 -2.71 10.63
N LYS A 194 -11.00 -3.60 10.90
CA LYS A 194 -11.96 -3.45 12.00
C LYS A 194 -11.25 -3.55 13.35
N GLU A 195 -10.31 -4.49 13.47
CA GLU A 195 -9.36 -4.56 14.60
C GLU A 195 -8.58 -3.24 14.66
N GLY A 196 -8.57 -2.58 15.82
CA GLY A 196 -7.89 -1.29 15.98
C GLY A 196 -8.64 -0.07 15.41
N TYR A 197 -9.82 -0.21 14.80
CA TYR A 197 -10.57 0.97 14.34
C TYR A 197 -11.13 1.80 15.50
N ASN A 198 -11.78 1.11 16.44
CA ASN A 198 -12.46 1.68 17.60
C ASN A 198 -11.77 1.35 18.94
N SER A 199 -10.56 0.77 18.92
CA SER A 199 -9.87 0.39 20.16
C SER A 199 -9.79 1.55 21.15
N LYS A 200 -9.97 1.23 22.44
CA LYS A 200 -9.87 2.21 23.52
C LYS A 200 -8.40 2.53 23.80
#